data_AF-A0A926WNR0-F1
#
_entry.id   AF-A0A926WNR0-F1
#
_cell.length_a   1.000
_cell.length_b   1.000
_cell.length_c   1.000
_cell.angle_alpha   90.00
_cell.angle_beta   90.00
_cell.angle_gamma   90.00
#
_symmetry.space_group_name_H-M   'P 1'
#
loop_
_entity.id
_entity.type
_entity.pdbx_description
1 polymer ?
#
loop_
_entity_poly.entity_id
_entity_poly.type
_entity_poly.pdbx_seq_one_letter_code
_entity_poly.pdbx_strand_id
1 'polypeptide(L)'
;MRITNLTFLAFYINSALDTGKYGDISFKQVADHIEAGTIFDFLRTQLVDDIDLSTFDDPKQKELVAEWQDMVSAVSAHRKFGIENNGLCLLMAYLLEGIQRRQDNNPKKLT
;
A
#
# COMPACT_ATOMS: atom_id res chain seq x y z
N MET A 1 -9.21 5.54 8.44
CA MET A 1 -7.82 5.64 8.94
C MET A 1 -7.24 7.06 8.94
N ARG A 2 -6.26 7.38 9.81
CA ARG A 2 -5.51 8.67 9.79
C ARG A 2 -4.42 8.67 8.70
N ILE A 3 -4.21 9.81 8.04
CA ILE A 3 -3.17 10.00 7.01
C ILE A 3 -1.76 9.67 7.55
N THR A 4 -1.49 9.98 8.81
CA THR A 4 -0.20 9.67 9.45
C THR A 4 0.13 8.18 9.42
N ASN A 5 -0.87 7.30 9.60
CA ASN A 5 -0.64 5.84 9.58
C ASN A 5 -0.24 5.38 8.17
N LEU A 6 -0.93 5.88 7.14
CA LEU A 6 -0.62 5.57 5.75
C LEU A 6 0.77 6.08 5.35
N THR A 7 1.12 7.26 5.86
CA THR A 7 2.43 7.88 5.60
C THR A 7 3.55 7.09 6.24
N PHE A 8 3.38 6.59 7.48
CA PHE A 8 4.38 5.71 8.11
C PHE A 8 4.55 4.40 7.34
N LEU A 9 3.45 3.76 6.92
CA LEU A 9 3.54 2.55 6.10
C LEU A 9 4.24 2.83 4.76
N ALA A 10 3.99 3.98 4.15
CA ALA A 10 4.72 4.41 2.96
C ALA A 10 6.22 4.56 3.26
N PHE A 11 6.63 5.19 4.36
CA PHE A 11 8.05 5.28 4.71
C PHE A 11 8.72 3.92 4.91
N TYR A 12 8.05 2.94 5.54
CA TYR A 12 8.60 1.59 5.66
C TYR A 12 8.78 0.92 4.30
N ILE A 13 7.78 0.99 3.41
CA ILE A 13 7.87 0.42 2.07
C ILE A 13 8.96 1.13 1.23
N ASN A 14 9.10 2.46 1.37
CA ASN A 14 10.16 3.22 0.71
C ASN A 14 11.55 2.77 1.19
N SER A 15 11.71 2.58 2.50
CA SER A 15 12.96 2.07 3.09
C SER A 15 13.25 0.65 2.61
N ALA A 16 12.25 -0.23 2.56
CA ALA A 16 12.41 -1.60 2.05
C ALA A 16 12.87 -1.59 0.57
N LEU A 17 12.27 -0.75 -0.28
CA LEU A 17 12.68 -0.55 -1.66
C LEU A 17 14.15 -0.11 -1.78
N ASP A 18 14.59 0.83 -0.94
CA ASP A 18 15.96 1.37 -0.95
C ASP A 18 17.03 0.30 -0.66
N THR A 19 16.68 -0.75 0.09
CA THR A 19 17.61 -1.86 0.35
C THR A 19 18.02 -2.65 -0.90
N GLY A 20 17.21 -2.60 -1.96
CA GLY A 20 17.38 -3.42 -3.17
C GLY A 20 17.13 -4.92 -2.98
N LYS A 21 16.84 -5.39 -1.76
CA LYS A 21 16.65 -6.82 -1.44
C LYS A 21 15.39 -7.42 -2.06
N TYR A 22 14.35 -6.59 -2.23
CA TYR A 22 12.99 -7.02 -2.57
C TYR A 22 12.61 -6.76 -4.04
N GLY A 23 13.62 -6.70 -4.91
CA GLY A 23 13.43 -6.43 -6.34
C GLY A 23 12.68 -7.55 -7.08
N ASP A 24 12.64 -8.76 -6.49
CA ASP A 24 11.96 -9.95 -7.00
C ASP A 24 10.47 -10.01 -6.64
N ILE A 25 10.00 -9.19 -5.69
CA ILE A 25 8.57 -9.04 -5.39
C ILE A 25 7.88 -8.39 -6.58
N SER A 26 7.22 -9.21 -7.39
CA SER A 26 6.56 -8.78 -8.61
C SER A 26 5.22 -8.08 -8.35
N PHE A 27 4.81 -7.26 -9.32
CA PHE A 27 3.47 -6.68 -9.40
C PHE A 27 2.39 -7.74 -9.21
N LYS A 28 2.48 -8.85 -9.96
CA LYS A 28 1.46 -9.90 -9.95
C LYS A 28 1.32 -10.55 -8.57
N GLN A 29 2.43 -10.87 -7.90
CA GLN A 29 2.38 -11.46 -6.56
C GLN A 29 1.66 -10.56 -5.57
N VAL A 30 1.96 -9.25 -5.58
CA VAL A 30 1.27 -8.30 -4.70
C VAL A 30 -0.20 -8.17 -5.06
N ALA A 31 -0.54 -8.07 -6.34
CA ALA A 31 -1.94 -8.00 -6.79
C ALA A 31 -2.73 -9.25 -6.35
N ASP A 32 -2.19 -10.45 -6.55
CA ASP A 32 -2.81 -11.71 -6.13
C ASP A 32 -3.05 -11.74 -4.61
N HIS A 33 -2.09 -11.26 -3.80
CA HIS A 33 -2.23 -11.17 -2.35
C HIS A 33 -3.23 -10.10 -1.89
N ILE A 34 -3.37 -8.99 -2.62
CA ILE A 34 -4.41 -7.99 -2.37
C ILE A 34 -5.78 -8.60 -2.67
N GLU A 35 -5.95 -9.25 -3.83
CA GLU A 35 -7.21 -9.90 -4.23
C GLU A 35 -7.62 -10.97 -3.22
N ALA A 36 -6.68 -11.79 -2.75
CA ALA A 36 -6.92 -12.81 -1.72
C ALA A 36 -7.12 -12.25 -0.31
N GLY A 37 -6.89 -10.95 -0.08
CA GLY A 37 -6.95 -10.32 1.24
C GLY A 37 -5.84 -10.75 2.21
N THR A 38 -4.74 -11.30 1.69
CA THR A 38 -3.62 -11.87 2.47
C THR A 38 -2.37 -10.99 2.45
N ILE A 39 -2.46 -9.77 1.90
CA ILE A 39 -1.31 -8.87 1.71
C ILE A 39 -0.54 -8.55 2.99
N PHE A 40 -1.21 -8.38 4.13
CA PHE A 40 -0.51 -8.09 5.38
C PHE A 40 0.29 -9.29 5.92
N ASP A 41 -0.22 -10.51 5.74
CA ASP A 41 0.51 -11.74 6.10
C ASP A 41 1.72 -11.94 5.18
N PHE A 42 1.53 -11.67 3.87
CA PHE A 42 2.61 -11.65 2.89
C PHE A 42 3.71 -10.66 3.27
N LEU A 43 3.35 -9.41 3.57
CA LEU A 43 4.32 -8.38 3.96
C LEU A 43 5.07 -8.73 5.25
N ARG A 44 4.39 -9.28 6.26
CA ARG A 44 5.05 -9.75 7.50
C ARG A 44 6.08 -10.85 7.22
N THR A 45 5.79 -11.70 6.24
CA THR A 45 6.67 -12.84 5.91
C THR A 45 7.85 -12.42 5.05
N GLN A 46 7.63 -11.48 4.11
CA GLN A 46 8.67 -11.08 3.15
C GLN A 46 9.56 -9.95 3.68
N LEU A 47 9.00 -8.98 4.40
CA LEU A 47 9.71 -7.76 4.83
C LEU A 47 10.05 -7.78 6.34
N VAL A 48 10.24 -8.97 6.93
CA VAL A 48 10.34 -9.19 8.39
C VAL A 48 11.09 -8.10 9.16
N ASP A 49 12.29 -7.72 8.71
CA ASP A 49 13.15 -6.75 9.40
C ASP A 49 12.95 -5.30 8.90
N ASP A 50 12.28 -5.12 7.78
CA ASP A 50 12.20 -3.87 7.01
C ASP A 50 10.77 -3.29 6.99
N ILE A 51 9.83 -3.84 7.78
CA ILE A 51 8.46 -3.30 7.93
C ILE A 51 7.96 -3.33 9.39
N ASP A 52 7.28 -2.25 9.81
CA ASP A 52 6.52 -2.22 11.07
C ASP A 52 5.01 -2.09 10.80
N LEU A 53 4.26 -3.11 11.21
CA LEU A 53 2.81 -3.20 11.07
C LEU A 53 2.07 -3.12 12.41
N SER A 54 2.77 -2.83 13.52
CA SER A 54 2.21 -2.81 14.88
C SER A 54 1.05 -1.82 15.06
N THR A 55 0.99 -0.77 14.24
CA THR A 55 -0.06 0.26 14.26
C THR A 55 -1.32 -0.15 13.47
N PHE A 56 -1.25 -1.23 12.69
CA PHE A 56 -2.32 -1.78 11.86
C PHE A 56 -2.93 -3.02 12.54
N ASP A 57 -3.91 -2.77 13.42
CA ASP A 57 -4.80 -3.81 13.93
C ASP A 57 -5.70 -4.41 12.82
N ASP A 58 -6.36 -5.53 13.11
CA ASP A 58 -7.22 -6.25 12.16
C ASP A 58 -8.28 -5.35 11.47
N PRO A 59 -9.00 -4.45 12.18
CA PRO A 59 -9.92 -3.50 11.53
C PRO A 59 -9.24 -2.59 10.50
N LYS A 60 -8.07 -2.01 10.82
CA LYS A 60 -7.33 -1.15 9.89
C LYS A 60 -6.78 -1.94 8.71
N GLN A 61 -6.30 -3.16 8.94
CA GLN A 61 -5.84 -4.04 7.86
C GLN A 61 -7.00 -4.33 6.89
N LYS A 62 -8.18 -4.68 7.41
CA LYS A 62 -9.39 -4.90 6.61
C LYS A 62 -9.82 -3.65 5.84
N GLU A 63 -9.78 -2.47 6.47
CA GLU A 63 -10.07 -1.19 5.79
C GLU A 63 -9.15 -1.00 4.57
N LEU A 64 -7.83 -1.21 4.74
CA LEU A 64 -6.88 -1.06 3.64
C LEU A 64 -6.97 -2.14 2.58
N VAL A 65 -7.18 -3.40 2.98
CA VAL A 65 -7.37 -4.51 2.03
C VAL A 65 -8.55 -4.21 1.11
N ALA A 66 -9.69 -3.81 1.66
CA ALA A 66 -10.86 -3.45 0.86
C ALA A 66 -10.55 -2.27 -0.08
N GLU A 67 -9.91 -1.21 0.43
CA GLU A 67 -9.51 -0.05 -0.37
C GLU A 67 -8.58 -0.45 -1.54
N TRP A 68 -7.65 -1.38 -1.31
CA TRP A 68 -6.71 -1.85 -2.32
C TRP A 68 -7.34 -2.84 -3.30
N GLN A 69 -8.27 -3.69 -2.88
CA GLN A 69 -9.05 -4.58 -3.76
C GLN A 69 -9.90 -3.76 -4.74
N ASP A 70 -10.53 -2.68 -4.28
CA ASP A 70 -11.25 -1.74 -5.13
C ASP A 70 -10.30 -1.10 -6.18
N MET A 71 -9.06 -0.78 -5.79
CA MET A 71 -8.08 -0.22 -6.72
C MET A 71 -7.56 -1.22 -7.74
N VAL A 72 -7.19 -2.45 -7.33
CA VAL A 72 -6.74 -3.50 -8.28
C VAL A 72 -7.83 -3.80 -9.31
N SER A 73 -9.10 -3.84 -8.90
CA SER A 73 -10.20 -4.16 -9.80
C SER A 73 -10.61 -3.00 -10.73
N ALA A 74 -10.52 -1.75 -10.26
CA ALA A 74 -11.04 -0.59 -11.00
C ALA A 74 -9.98 0.21 -11.76
N VAL A 75 -8.70 0.05 -11.44
CA VAL A 75 -7.63 0.93 -11.93
C VAL A 75 -6.54 0.14 -12.65
N SER A 76 -6.25 0.53 -13.89
CA SER A 76 -5.02 0.09 -14.55
C SER A 76 -3.81 0.73 -13.88
N ALA A 77 -3.06 -0.06 -13.11
CA ALA A 77 -1.87 0.42 -12.39
C ALA A 77 -0.82 1.01 -13.33
N HIS A 78 -0.62 0.42 -14.51
CA HIS A 78 0.23 0.99 -15.56
C HIS A 78 -0.24 2.38 -15.98
N ARG A 79 -1.51 2.53 -16.37
CA ARG A 79 -2.02 3.80 -16.93
C ARG A 79 -2.09 4.91 -15.89
N LYS A 80 -2.46 4.60 -14.64
CA LYS A 80 -2.65 5.61 -13.59
C LYS A 80 -1.36 5.93 -12.84
N PHE A 81 -0.55 4.92 -12.55
CA PHE A 81 0.59 5.04 -11.65
C PHE A 81 1.94 4.77 -12.33
N GLY A 82 1.95 4.29 -13.58
CA GLY A 82 3.19 3.93 -14.28
C GLY A 82 3.88 2.68 -13.72
N ILE A 83 3.18 1.85 -12.93
CA ILE A 83 3.75 0.67 -12.27
C ILE A 83 3.36 -0.61 -13.01
N GLU A 84 4.36 -1.41 -13.37
CA GLU A 84 4.18 -2.69 -14.06
C GLU A 84 5.00 -3.85 -13.46
N ASN A 85 6.11 -3.54 -12.79
CA ASN A 85 7.14 -4.54 -12.48
C ASN A 85 7.22 -4.88 -10.99
N ASN A 86 7.49 -3.87 -10.15
CA ASN A 86 7.76 -4.07 -8.73
C ASN A 86 6.49 -3.93 -7.88
N GLY A 87 6.19 -4.95 -7.08
CA GLY A 87 4.99 -5.00 -6.25
C GLY A 87 5.02 -4.04 -5.06
N LEU A 88 6.19 -3.72 -4.50
CA LEU A 88 6.30 -2.70 -3.45
C LEU A 88 6.03 -1.30 -4.00
N CYS A 89 6.44 -1.02 -5.24
CA CYS A 89 6.06 0.22 -5.93
C CYS A 89 4.54 0.33 -6.12
N LEU A 90 3.83 -0.78 -6.33
CA LEU A 90 2.36 -0.78 -6.42
C LEU A 90 1.72 -0.37 -5.09
N LEU A 91 2.17 -0.97 -3.98
CA LEU A 91 1.67 -0.63 -2.65
C LEU A 91 1.96 0.83 -2.30
N MET A 92 3.14 1.34 -2.64
CA MET A 92 3.48 2.74 -2.50
C MET A 92 2.47 3.63 -3.25
N ALA A 93 2.19 3.33 -4.52
CA ALA A 93 1.24 4.09 -5.32
C ALA A 93 -0.16 4.10 -4.69
N TYR A 94 -0.61 2.96 -4.15
CA TYR A 94 -1.91 2.84 -3.50
C TYR A 94 -1.99 3.61 -2.19
N LEU A 95 -0.90 3.63 -1.41
CA LEU A 95 -0.83 4.46 -0.21
C LEU A 95 -0.90 5.95 -0.56
N LEU A 96 -0.18 6.39 -1.59
CA LEU A 96 -0.22 7.78 -2.06
C LEU A 96 -1.62 8.17 -2.55
N GLU A 97 -2.28 7.29 -3.31
CA GLU A 97 -3.67 7.48 -3.74
C GLU A 97 -4.63 7.56 -2.55
N GLY A 98 -4.50 6.67 -1.56
CA GLY A 98 -5.31 6.70 -0.35
C GLY A 98 -5.10 7.97 0.48
N ILE A 99 -3.86 8.47 0.56
CA ILE A 99 -3.55 9.76 1.19
C ILE A 99 -4.21 10.91 0.42
N GLN A 100 -4.08 10.94 -0.92
CA GLN A 100 -4.69 11.96 -1.77
C GLN A 100 -6.22 12.00 -1.60
N ARG A 101 -6.90 10.85 -1.71
CA ARG A 101 -8.36 10.75 -1.51
C ARG A 101 -8.80 11.29 -0.16
N ARG A 102 -8.04 11.03 0.90
CA ARG A 102 -8.36 11.52 2.25
C ARG A 102 -8.12 13.03 2.39
N GLN A 103 -7.15 13.60 1.68
CA GLN A 103 -6.95 15.06 1.61
C GLN A 103 -8.09 15.74 0.82
N ASP A 104 -8.45 15.20 -0.34
CA ASP A 104 -9.51 15.77 -1.19
C ASP A 104 -10.88 15.72 -0.50
N ASN A 105 -11.15 14.65 0.25
CA ASN A 105 -12.39 14.49 1.03
C ASN A 105 -12.39 15.24 2.37
N ASN A 106 -11.28 15.89 2.75
CA ASN A 106 -11.24 16.75 3.93
C ASN A 106 -11.65 18.16 3.52
N PRO A 107 -12.89 18.62 3.83
CA PRO A 107 -13.32 19.95 3.44
C PRO A 107 -12.35 20.97 4.04
N LYS A 108 -11.69 21.77 3.19
CA LYS A 108 -10.84 22.88 3.62
C LYS A 108 -11.62 23.66 4.67
N LYS A 109 -11.12 23.71 5.92
CA LYS A 109 -11.51 24.78 6.83
C LYS A 109 -11.03 26.05 6.16
N LEU A 110 -11.96 26.77 5.51
CA LEU A 110 -11.75 28.16 5.13
C LEU A 110 -11.43 28.91 6.43
N THR A 111 -10.14 29.09 6.70
CA THR A 111 -9.62 30.05 7.68
C THR A 111 -9.39 31.38 6.99
#